data_AF-A0A2S6SB06-F1
#
_entry.id   AF-A0A2S6SB06-F1
#
_cell.length_a   1.000
_cell.length_b   1.000
_cell.length_c   1.000
_cell.angle_alpha   90.00
_cell.angle_beta   90.00
_cell.angle_gamma   90.00
#
_symmetry.space_group_name_H-M   'P 1'
#
loop_
_entity.id
_entity.type
_entity.pdbx_description
1 polymer ?
#
loop_
_entity_poly.entity_id
_entity_poly.type
_entity_poly.pdbx_seq_one_letter_code
_entity_poly.pdbx_strand_id
1 'polypeptide(L)'
;NEIKKLINIALKNNVHGLILAPKDLEILNDIAKKKNIEIFVPGIRPKRVKKDEHKRSMDPLTAIKKGATYIIMGRPITKSKNPKKTLKSINEEIKQYLKKSNDT
;
A
#
# COMPACT_ATOMS: atom_id res chain seq x y z
N ASN A 1 13.16 4.19 -17.91
CA ASN A 1 12.06 3.91 -16.96
C ASN A 1 12.07 2.42 -16.62
N GLU A 2 13.03 1.99 -15.81
CA GLU A 2 13.41 0.58 -15.60
C GLU A 2 12.34 -0.25 -14.87
N ILE A 3 11.67 0.33 -13.88
CA ILE A 3 10.60 -0.33 -13.12
C ILE A 3 9.45 -0.77 -14.02
N LYS A 4 9.04 0.06 -14.99
CA LYS A 4 8.02 -0.31 -15.99
C LYS A 4 8.42 -1.56 -16.79
N LYS A 5 9.71 -1.68 -17.15
CA LYS A 5 10.22 -2.84 -17.88
C LYS A 5 10.12 -4.11 -17.03
N LEU A 6 10.52 -4.05 -15.76
CA LEU A 6 10.45 -5.19 -14.84
C LEU A 6 9.00 -5.62 -14.59
N ILE A 7 8.09 -4.68 -14.38
CA ILE A 7 6.65 -4.95 -14.25
C ILE A 7 6.12 -5.67 -15.49
N ASN A 8 6.45 -5.19 -16.68
CA ASN A 8 6.02 -5.83 -17.93
C ASN A 8 6.57 -7.25 -18.11
N ILE A 9 7.82 -7.50 -17.72
CA ILE A 9 8.40 -8.85 -17.76
C ILE A 9 7.65 -9.77 -16.79
N ALA A 10 7.42 -9.33 -15.55
CA ALA A 10 6.70 -10.11 -14.57
C ALA A 10 5.27 -10.45 -15.03
N LEU A 11 4.56 -9.48 -15.61
CA LEU A 11 3.20 -9.68 -16.13
C LEU A 11 3.14 -10.58 -17.37
N LYS A 12 4.18 -10.59 -18.21
CA LYS A 12 4.31 -11.54 -19.33
C LYS A 12 4.50 -12.98 -18.85
N ASN A 13 5.08 -13.16 -17.67
CA ASN A 13 5.32 -14.47 -17.06
C ASN A 13 4.21 -14.90 -16.08
N ASN A 14 3.06 -14.22 -16.08
CA ASN A 14 1.88 -14.58 -15.27
C ASN A 14 2.19 -14.73 -13.78
N VAL A 15 3.05 -13.87 -13.20
CA VAL A 15 3.29 -13.89 -11.76
C VAL A 15 2.00 -13.54 -11.00
N HIS A 16 1.84 -14.13 -9.81
CA HIS A 16 0.68 -13.90 -8.94
C HIS A 16 0.62 -12.46 -8.39
N GLY A 17 1.79 -11.87 -8.12
CA GLY A 17 1.86 -10.57 -7.45
C GLY A 17 3.17 -9.84 -7.66
N LEU A 18 3.18 -8.55 -7.31
CA LEU A 18 4.34 -7.68 -7.34
C LEU A 18 4.58 -7.07 -5.96
N ILE A 19 5.85 -6.97 -5.57
CA ILE A 19 6.27 -6.16 -4.43
C ILE A 19 6.77 -4.82 -4.96
N LEU A 20 6.15 -3.72 -4.54
CA LEU A 20 6.51 -2.38 -4.99
C LEU A 20 6.70 -1.43 -3.83
N ALA A 21 7.66 -0.51 -3.95
CA ALA A 21 7.80 0.56 -2.98
C ALA A 21 6.63 1.55 -3.12
N PRO A 22 6.26 2.30 -2.06
CA PRO A 22 5.09 3.16 -2.10
C PRO A 22 5.13 4.23 -3.21
N LYS A 23 6.31 4.76 -3.52
CA LYS A 23 6.52 5.75 -4.58
C LYS A 23 6.24 5.21 -5.99
N ASP A 24 6.37 3.90 -6.18
CA ASP A 24 6.27 3.26 -7.49
C ASP A 24 4.82 2.84 -7.80
N LEU A 25 3.89 3.01 -6.85
CA LEU A 25 2.47 2.73 -7.06
C LEU A 25 1.83 3.61 -8.14
N GLU A 26 2.37 4.81 -8.38
CA GLU A 26 1.86 5.70 -9.46
C GLU A 26 2.04 5.08 -10.85
N ILE A 27 2.94 4.10 -10.99
CA ILE A 27 3.20 3.38 -12.23
C ILE A 27 2.10 2.35 -12.53
N LEU A 28 1.32 1.93 -11.52
CA LEU A 28 0.36 0.82 -11.63
C LEU A 28 -0.92 1.14 -12.40
N ASN A 29 -1.19 2.42 -12.69
CA ASN A 29 -2.50 2.89 -13.15
C ASN A 29 -3.07 2.10 -14.34
N ASP A 30 -2.32 1.88 -15.41
CA ASP A 30 -2.89 1.30 -16.64
C ASP A 30 -2.68 -0.21 -16.79
N ILE A 31 -1.60 -0.73 -16.19
CA ILE A 31 -1.11 -2.07 -16.48
C ILE A 31 -1.62 -3.09 -15.46
N ALA A 32 -1.62 -2.73 -14.16
CA ALA A 32 -2.01 -3.67 -13.10
C ALA A 32 -3.53 -3.83 -12.97
N LYS A 33 -4.29 -2.76 -13.23
CA LYS A 33 -5.77 -2.80 -13.19
C LYS A 33 -6.37 -3.82 -14.18
N LYS A 34 -5.66 -4.13 -15.27
CA LYS A 34 -6.15 -5.02 -16.34
C LYS A 34 -5.85 -6.51 -16.13
N LYS A 35 -4.95 -6.84 -15.20
CA LYS A 35 -4.37 -8.20 -15.07
C LYS A 35 -4.71 -8.90 -13.75
N ASN A 36 -5.51 -8.27 -12.88
CA ASN A 36 -5.91 -8.80 -11.58
C ASN A 36 -4.73 -9.35 -10.74
N ILE A 37 -3.62 -8.60 -10.72
CA ILE A 37 -2.39 -8.97 -10.01
C ILE A 37 -2.40 -8.41 -8.59
N GLU A 38 -1.92 -9.19 -7.62
CA GLU A 38 -1.81 -8.71 -6.24
C GLU A 38 -0.61 -7.76 -6.06
N ILE A 39 -0.85 -6.61 -5.43
CA ILE A 39 0.18 -5.60 -5.18
C ILE A 39 0.49 -5.55 -3.68
N PHE A 40 1.71 -5.93 -3.33
CA PHE A 40 2.23 -5.94 -1.96
C PHE A 40 3.13 -4.73 -1.73
N VAL A 41 2.81 -3.93 -0.71
CA VAL A 41 3.48 -2.63 -0.49
C VAL A 41 4.12 -2.55 0.90
N PRO A 42 5.44 -2.75 1.02
CA PRO A 42 6.16 -2.54 2.27
C PRO A 42 6.45 -1.07 2.55
N GLY A 43 6.76 -0.78 3.81
CA GLY A 43 7.20 0.55 4.25
C GLY A 43 6.06 1.55 4.50
N ILE A 44 4.84 1.05 4.65
CA ILE A 44 3.66 1.84 4.99
C ILE A 44 3.69 2.26 6.46
N ARG A 45 3.30 3.51 6.73
CA ARG A 45 3.32 4.09 8.09
C ARG A 45 2.07 4.95 8.31
N PRO A 46 1.38 4.85 9.46
CA PRO A 46 0.28 5.76 9.77
C PRO A 46 0.78 7.21 9.77
N LYS A 47 -0.10 8.16 9.43
CA LYS A 47 0.22 9.59 9.58
C LYS A 47 0.61 9.86 11.04
N ARG A 48 1.89 10.17 11.29
CA ARG A 48 2.34 10.68 12.59
C ARG A 48 2.11 12.20 12.60
N VAL A 49 1.64 12.71 13.73
CA VAL A 49 1.51 14.16 14.00
C VAL A 49 2.88 14.84 14.18
N LYS A 50 3.99 14.09 14.22
CA LYS A 50 5.34 14.64 14.41
C LYS A 50 6.24 14.50 13.18
N LYS A 51 6.96 15.59 12.93
CA LYS A 51 7.67 16.05 11.72
C LYS A 51 8.91 15.24 11.32
N ASP A 52 9.41 14.37 12.18
CA ASP A 52 10.74 13.78 12.00
C ASP A 52 10.65 12.26 11.96
N GLU A 53 10.56 11.69 10.76
CA GLU A 53 11.19 10.41 10.37
C GLU A 53 10.78 9.97 8.94
N HIS A 54 11.67 10.32 8.01
CA HIS A 54 11.91 9.71 6.68
C HIS A 54 10.96 10.02 5.51
N LYS A 55 11.55 10.75 4.56
CA LYS A 55 11.14 11.21 3.22
C LYS A 55 10.57 10.16 2.22
N ARG A 56 10.13 8.96 2.64
CA ARG A 56 9.69 7.90 1.69
C ARG A 56 8.52 7.02 2.16
N SER A 57 7.85 7.35 3.27
CA SER A 57 6.70 6.55 3.73
C SER A 57 5.38 7.10 3.21
N MET A 58 4.50 6.20 2.78
CA MET A 58 3.11 6.49 2.43
C MET A 58 2.20 6.02 3.56
N ASP A 59 1.09 6.72 3.77
CA ASP A 59 0.07 6.29 4.71
C ASP A 59 -0.79 5.13 4.19
N PRO A 60 -1.40 4.32 5.08
CA PRO A 60 -2.18 3.15 4.69
C PRO A 60 -3.27 3.46 3.67
N LEU A 61 -4.03 4.53 3.88
CA LEU A 61 -5.16 4.88 3.05
C LEU A 61 -4.71 5.33 1.66
N THR A 62 -3.65 6.12 1.57
CA THR A 62 -3.07 6.54 0.28
C THR A 62 -2.55 5.35 -0.52
N ALA A 63 -1.94 4.35 0.13
CA ALA A 63 -1.44 3.15 -0.56
C ALA A 63 -2.58 2.35 -1.20
N ILE A 64 -3.67 2.14 -0.46
CA ILE A 64 -4.86 1.43 -0.97
C ILE A 64 -5.49 2.20 -2.12
N LYS A 65 -5.65 3.53 -1.99
CA LYS A 65 -6.15 4.40 -3.08
C LYS A 65 -5.30 4.31 -4.35
N LYS A 66 -4.00 4.07 -4.21
CA LYS A 66 -3.05 3.90 -5.33
C LYS A 66 -2.96 2.46 -5.86
N GLY A 67 -3.82 1.55 -5.40
CA GLY A 67 -3.94 0.20 -5.94
C GLY A 67 -3.14 -0.87 -5.19
N ALA A 68 -2.74 -0.62 -3.94
CA ALA A 68 -2.21 -1.68 -3.08
C ALA A 68 -3.30 -2.70 -2.73
N THR A 69 -3.04 -3.98 -2.98
CA THR A 69 -3.88 -5.09 -2.49
C THR A 69 -3.54 -5.39 -1.02
N TYR A 70 -2.24 -5.39 -0.70
CA TYR A 70 -1.73 -5.59 0.66
C TYR A 70 -0.76 -4.49 1.05
N ILE A 71 -0.87 -4.04 2.30
CA ILE A 71 0.09 -3.13 2.93
C ILE A 71 0.87 -3.90 4.00
N ILE A 72 2.20 -3.77 4.00
CA ILE A 72 3.08 -4.46 4.95
C ILE A 72 3.60 -3.45 5.97
N MET A 73 3.18 -3.63 7.21
CA MET A 73 3.48 -2.73 8.33
C MET A 73 4.13 -3.49 9.49
N GLY A 74 5.37 -3.14 9.79
CA GLY A 74 6.13 -3.72 10.92
C GLY A 74 6.18 -2.78 12.13
N ARG A 75 7.34 -2.11 12.30
CA ARG A 75 7.65 -1.22 13.44
C ARG A 75 6.54 -0.24 13.84
N PRO A 76 5.78 0.41 12.93
CA PRO A 76 4.69 1.31 13.33
C PRO A 76 3.62 0.65 14.20
N ILE A 77 3.40 -0.66 14.05
CA ILE A 77 2.46 -1.44 14.86
C ILE A 77 3.20 -2.08 16.04
N THR A 78 4.26 -2.84 15.76
CA THR A 78 4.92 -3.68 16.79
C THR A 78 5.64 -2.87 17.88
N LYS A 79 6.07 -1.64 17.58
CA LYS A 79 6.71 -0.73 18.56
C LYS A 79 5.77 0.36 19.08
N SER A 80 4.47 0.28 18.81
CA SER A 80 3.52 1.26 19.34
C SER A 80 3.25 1.01 20.83
N LYS A 81 2.80 2.04 21.56
CA LYS A 81 2.43 1.91 22.98
C LYS A 81 1.34 0.86 23.23
N ASN A 82 0.48 0.62 22.24
CA ASN A 82 -0.58 -0.38 22.30
C ASN A 82 -0.81 -0.95 20.89
N PRO A 83 -0.12 -2.06 20.52
CA PRO A 83 -0.18 -2.62 19.17
C PRO A 83 -1.59 -2.98 18.72
N LYS A 84 -2.41 -3.55 19.62
CA LYS A 84 -3.81 -3.89 19.34
C LYS A 84 -4.63 -2.63 18.99
N LYS A 85 -4.49 -1.57 19.77
CA LYS A 85 -5.19 -0.29 19.52
C LYS A 85 -4.73 0.36 18.21
N THR A 86 -3.43 0.34 17.93
CA THR A 86 -2.87 0.88 16.68
C THR A 86 -3.41 0.13 15.46
N LEU A 87 -3.36 -1.20 15.49
CA LEU A 87 -3.90 -2.03 14.40
C LEU A 87 -5.41 -1.80 14.21
N LYS A 88 -6.18 -1.74 15.30
CA LYS A 88 -7.62 -1.47 15.26
C LYS A 88 -7.91 -0.13 14.58
N SER A 89 -7.20 0.94 14.95
CA SER A 89 -7.38 2.27 14.36
C SER A 89 -7.08 2.30 12.85
N ILE A 90 -6.00 1.64 12.41
CA ILE A 90 -5.68 1.54 10.98
C ILE A 90 -6.78 0.78 10.22
N ASN A 91 -7.25 -0.34 10.77
CA ASN A 91 -8.29 -1.14 10.15
C ASN A 91 -9.64 -0.39 10.07
N GLU A 92 -9.96 0.41 11.09
CA GLU A 92 -11.17 1.25 11.08
C GLU A 92 -11.12 2.31 9.98
N GLU A 93 -9.98 3.00 9.82
CA GLU A 93 -9.77 3.98 8.74
C GLU A 93 -9.96 3.34 7.35
N ILE A 94 -9.36 2.16 7.14
CA ILE A 94 -9.47 1.41 5.89
C ILE A 94 -10.92 0.96 5.66
N LYS A 95 -11.58 0.38 6.66
CA LYS A 95 -12.98 -0.07 6.55
C LYS A 95 -13.93 1.08 6.23
N GLN A 96 -13.74 2.25 6.84
CA GLN A 96 -14.56 3.43 6.55
C GLN A 96 -14.41 3.88 5.10
N TYR A 97 -13.19 3.86 4.55
CA TYR A 97 -12.96 4.17 3.15
C TYR A 97 -13.62 3.14 2.21
N LEU A 98 -13.43 1.85 2.47
CA LEU A 98 -13.98 0.78 1.62
C LEU A 98 -15.51 0.78 1.61
N LYS A 99 -16.16 1.05 2.75
CA LYS A 99 -17.62 1.20 2.79
C LYS A 99 -18.10 2.34 1.89
N LYS A 100 -17.51 3.53 2.04
CA LYS A 100 -17.86 4.70 1.22
C LYS A 100 -17.66 4.49 -0.27
N SER A 101 -16.69 3.69 -0.67
CA SER A 101 -16.40 3.40 -2.09
C SER A 101 -17.37 2.40 -2.72
N ASN A 102 -18.10 1.62 -1.93
CA ASN A 102 -19.07 0.63 -2.41
C ASN A 102 -20.50 1.19 -2.46
N ASP A 103 -20.74 2.33 -1.82
CA ASP A 103 -22.02 3.04 -1.79
C ASP A 103 -22.16 4.08 -2.94
N THR A 104 -21.19 4.14 -3.86
CA THR A 104 -21.13 5.02 -5.05
C THR A 104 -20.79 4.22 -6.29
#